data_AF-A0A927W9J2-F1
#
_entry.id   AF-A0A927W9J2-F1
#
_cell.length_a   1.000
_cell.length_b   1.000
_cell.length_c   1.000
_cell.angle_alpha   90.00
_cell.angle_beta   90.00
_cell.angle_gamma   90.00
#
_symmetry.space_group_name_H-M   'P 1'
#
loop_
_entity.id
_entity.type
_entity.pdbx_description
1 polymer ?
#
loop_
_entity_poly.entity_id
_entity_poly.type
_entity_poly.pdbx_seq_one_letter_code
_entity_poly.pdbx_strand_id
1 'polypeptide(L)'
;YKEEVEVIQDVYCPTKLLNMDIKENNINVIQGHGYTESLVKGDIDVKSDDLKPIKVIMTTGNASITDKNIKNDKIEIEGLLKVDVLYSTEDEEQYLVTVEDEIPFSCKVDIAGTNPNMQANANISLEMIEGSLEAGNVSIRAIVKVHCKVYYNIKNKFVVNMAINDGEVPEKKASIIIYVVQPEDTLWSIAKKYLTTVDEIMNINELAEGEEVKPSQKLIIPGRATV
;
A
#
# COMPACT_ATOMS: atom_id res chain seq x y z
N TYR A 1 -4.71 8.18 -6.04
CA TYR A 1 -4.94 6.72 -6.12
C TYR A 1 -5.22 6.25 -4.70
N LYS A 2 -6.48 6.15 -4.31
CA LYS A 2 -6.87 5.66 -2.98
C LYS A 2 -7.46 4.29 -3.19
N GLU A 3 -6.83 3.26 -2.63
CA GLU A 3 -7.40 1.92 -2.68
C GLU A 3 -8.60 1.84 -1.73
N GLU A 4 -9.69 1.23 -2.21
CA GLU A 4 -10.81 0.84 -1.38
C GLU A 4 -10.56 -0.57 -0.84
N VAL A 5 -10.82 -0.78 0.45
CA VAL A 5 -10.69 -2.09 1.08
C VAL A 5 -12.07 -2.63 1.36
N GLU A 6 -12.47 -3.64 0.60
CA GLU A 6 -13.69 -4.40 0.87
C GLU A 6 -13.41 -5.45 1.95
N VAL A 7 -14.33 -5.55 2.92
CA VAL A 7 -14.23 -6.53 4.01
C VAL A 7 -15.58 -7.21 4.23
N ILE A 8 -15.53 -8.47 4.65
CA ILE A 8 -16.73 -9.23 5.00
C ILE A 8 -17.15 -8.84 6.42
N GLN A 9 -18.33 -8.24 6.57
CA GLN A 9 -18.88 -7.84 7.87
C GLN A 9 -19.88 -8.83 8.44
N ASP A 10 -20.52 -9.63 7.58
CA ASP A 10 -21.55 -10.57 7.97
C ASP A 10 -21.58 -11.77 7.02
N VAL A 11 -22.01 -12.92 7.52
CA VAL A 11 -22.20 -14.18 6.79
C VAL A 11 -23.38 -14.92 7.40
N TYR A 12 -24.20 -15.57 6.58
CA TYR A 12 -25.19 -16.55 7.05
C TYR A 12 -25.32 -17.70 6.07
N CYS A 13 -25.94 -18.79 6.52
CA CYS A 13 -26.27 -19.93 5.68
C CYS A 13 -27.75 -20.29 5.89
N PRO A 14 -28.55 -20.47 4.82
CA PRO A 14 -29.94 -20.89 4.93
C PRO A 14 -30.15 -22.28 5.58
N THR A 15 -29.15 -23.16 5.54
CA THR A 15 -29.30 -24.58 5.92
C THR A 15 -28.45 -25.01 7.10
N LYS A 16 -27.59 -24.13 7.62
CA LYS A 16 -26.69 -24.39 8.75
C LYS A 16 -26.58 -23.15 9.63
N LEU A 17 -26.53 -23.35 10.94
CA LEU A 17 -26.14 -22.27 11.84
C LEU A 17 -24.63 -22.02 11.72
N LEU A 18 -24.23 -20.76 11.83
CA LEU A 18 -22.84 -20.34 11.75
C LEU A 18 -22.47 -19.53 12.99
N ASN A 19 -21.30 -19.82 13.54
CA ASN A 19 -20.62 -18.94 14.50
C ASN A 19 -19.58 -18.14 13.73
N MET A 20 -19.52 -16.83 13.98
CA MET A 20 -18.54 -15.94 13.37
C MET A 20 -17.75 -15.22 14.44
N ASP A 21 -16.44 -15.14 14.23
CA ASP A 21 -15.58 -14.27 15.01
C ASP A 21 -15.37 -12.97 14.24
N ILE A 22 -15.92 -11.87 14.77
CA ILE A 22 -15.68 -10.53 14.25
C ILE A 22 -14.65 -9.85 15.14
N LYS A 23 -13.55 -9.38 14.55
CA LYS A 23 -12.49 -8.67 15.28
C LYS A 23 -12.22 -7.30 14.67
N GLU A 24 -11.91 -6.34 15.53
CA GLU A 24 -11.37 -5.05 15.13
C GLU A 24 -9.87 -5.20 14.85
N ASN A 25 -9.44 -4.85 13.64
CA ASN A 25 -8.03 -4.91 13.25
C ASN A 25 -7.59 -3.61 12.58
N ASN A 26 -6.29 -3.36 12.66
CA ASN A 26 -5.61 -2.30 11.95
C ASN A 26 -5.33 -2.75 10.51
N ILE A 27 -5.79 -2.00 9.53
CA ILE A 27 -5.56 -2.24 8.10
C ILE A 27 -4.69 -1.11 7.57
N ASN A 28 -3.59 -1.46 6.89
CA ASN A 28 -2.77 -0.49 6.17
C ASN A 28 -3.30 -0.35 4.74
N VAL A 29 -3.74 0.86 4.38
CA VAL A 29 -4.32 1.18 3.07
C VAL A 29 -3.37 2.10 2.31
N ILE A 30 -3.21 1.86 1.01
CA ILE A 30 -2.37 2.70 0.15
C ILE A 30 -3.06 4.05 -0.10
N GLN A 31 -2.41 5.14 0.33
CA GLN A 31 -2.78 6.52 -0.02
C GLN A 31 -2.33 6.87 -1.44
N GLY A 32 -1.20 6.33 -1.87
CA GLY A 32 -0.63 6.59 -3.18
C GLY A 32 0.83 6.18 -3.28
N HIS A 33 1.38 6.36 -4.47
CA HIS A 33 2.78 6.11 -4.78
C HIS A 33 3.28 7.13 -5.80
N GLY A 34 4.59 7.36 -5.83
CA GLY A 34 5.22 8.31 -6.74
C GLY A 34 6.70 8.02 -6.92
N TYR A 35 7.27 8.57 -7.99
CA TYR A 35 8.69 8.43 -8.31
C TYR A 35 9.32 9.81 -8.45
N THR A 36 10.61 9.90 -8.15
CA THR A 36 11.42 11.08 -8.44
C THR A 36 12.82 10.65 -8.86
N GLU A 37 13.44 11.42 -9.73
CA GLU A 37 14.84 11.27 -10.13
C GLU A 37 15.59 12.51 -9.64
N SER A 38 16.73 12.29 -8.98
CA SER A 38 17.52 13.36 -8.39
C SER A 38 18.96 13.28 -8.89
N LEU A 39 19.45 14.41 -9.39
CA LEU A 39 20.85 14.61 -9.72
C LEU A 39 21.63 14.88 -8.44
N VAL A 40 22.52 13.98 -8.08
CA VAL A 40 23.46 14.12 -6.96
C VAL A 40 24.80 14.59 -7.51
N LYS A 41 25.34 15.65 -6.91
CA LYS A 41 26.66 16.20 -7.24
C LYS A 41 27.50 16.33 -5.99
N GLY A 42 28.78 16.02 -6.10
CA GLY A 42 29.75 16.26 -5.05
C GLY A 42 31.16 16.25 -5.62
N ASP A 43 32.08 16.88 -4.91
CA ASP A 43 33.49 16.94 -5.27
C ASP A 43 34.29 16.26 -4.17
N ILE A 44 35.07 15.25 -4.53
CA ILE A 44 35.91 14.49 -3.60
C ILE A 44 37.29 15.14 -3.58
N ASP A 45 37.70 15.59 -2.39
CA ASP A 45 39.00 16.20 -2.15
C ASP A 45 40.05 15.14 -1.83
N VAL A 46 41.08 15.04 -2.69
CA VAL A 46 42.19 14.10 -2.52
C VAL A 46 43.24 14.76 -1.63
N LYS A 47 43.20 14.43 -0.33
CA LYS A 47 44.04 15.06 0.71
C LYS A 47 45.54 14.76 0.64
N SER A 48 46.00 13.98 -0.34
CA SER A 48 47.41 13.63 -0.51
C SER A 48 48.03 14.50 -1.61
N ASP A 49 49.04 15.30 -1.23
CA ASP A 49 49.77 16.15 -2.19
C ASP A 49 50.56 15.32 -3.21
N ASP A 50 50.98 14.11 -2.86
CA ASP A 50 51.78 13.22 -3.70
C ASP A 50 50.92 12.30 -4.59
N LEU A 51 49.64 12.09 -4.26
CA LEU A 51 48.74 11.16 -4.97
C LEU A 51 47.62 11.88 -5.72
N LYS A 52 47.98 12.96 -6.42
CA LYS A 52 47.02 13.76 -7.19
C LYS A 52 46.45 12.96 -8.36
N PRO A 53 45.14 13.03 -8.59
CA PRO A 53 44.51 12.31 -9.67
C PRO A 53 44.82 12.94 -11.04
N ILE A 54 45.32 12.13 -11.99
CA ILE A 54 45.50 12.52 -13.39
C ILE A 54 44.33 12.08 -14.25
N LYS A 55 43.77 10.90 -13.95
CA LYS A 55 42.68 10.31 -14.73
C LYS A 55 41.78 9.44 -13.86
N VAL A 56 40.47 9.66 -13.94
CA VAL A 56 39.48 8.73 -13.40
C VAL A 56 39.42 7.49 -14.29
N ILE A 57 39.59 6.32 -13.69
CA ILE A 57 39.55 5.02 -14.37
C ILE A 57 38.17 4.38 -14.21
N MET A 58 37.62 4.40 -13.00
CA MET A 58 36.33 3.81 -12.69
C MET A 58 35.68 4.53 -11.51
N THR A 59 34.36 4.66 -11.57
CA THR A 59 33.54 5.19 -10.48
C THR A 59 32.42 4.21 -10.20
N THR A 60 32.29 3.81 -8.94
CA THR A 60 31.21 2.96 -8.46
C THR A 60 30.54 3.62 -7.26
N GLY A 61 29.31 3.20 -6.94
CA GLY A 61 28.65 3.73 -5.77
C GLY A 61 27.41 2.96 -5.36
N ASN A 62 26.94 3.27 -4.16
CA ASN A 62 25.72 2.74 -3.59
C ASN A 62 24.92 3.86 -2.92
N ALA A 63 23.67 4.01 -3.34
CA ALA A 63 22.76 4.99 -2.75
C ALA A 63 21.88 4.34 -1.68
N SER A 64 21.74 5.02 -0.55
CA SER A 64 20.94 4.57 0.58
C SER A 64 20.04 5.69 1.10
N ILE A 65 18.86 5.34 1.62
CA ILE A 65 17.94 6.29 2.24
C ILE A 65 18.22 6.31 3.74
N THR A 66 18.45 7.50 4.30
CA THR A 66 18.70 7.71 5.73
C THR A 66 17.46 8.17 6.47
N ASP A 67 16.63 9.01 5.85
CA ASP A 67 15.39 9.49 6.45
C ASP A 67 14.26 9.71 5.43
N LYS A 68 13.02 9.64 5.93
CA LYS A 68 11.78 9.85 5.16
C LYS A 68 10.82 10.68 6.00
N ASN A 69 10.62 11.93 5.62
CA ASN A 69 9.74 12.85 6.33
C ASN A 69 8.49 13.14 5.49
N ILE A 70 7.32 12.73 5.99
CA ILE A 70 6.04 12.93 5.31
C ILE A 70 5.47 14.30 5.72
N LYS A 71 5.14 15.12 4.72
CA LYS A 71 4.45 16.40 4.85
C LYS A 71 3.11 16.33 4.13
N ASN A 72 2.38 17.45 4.12
CA ASN A 72 1.18 17.54 3.32
C ASN A 72 1.52 17.45 1.83
N ASP A 73 0.89 16.50 1.14
CA ASP A 73 1.02 16.24 -0.29
C ASP A 73 2.43 15.86 -0.79
N LYS A 74 3.39 15.65 0.11
CA LYS A 74 4.81 15.47 -0.26
C LYS A 74 5.59 14.66 0.76
N ILE A 75 6.57 13.90 0.28
CA ILE A 75 7.53 13.15 1.08
C ILE A 75 8.92 13.72 0.77
N GLU A 76 9.64 14.14 1.81
CA GLU A 76 11.04 14.53 1.74
C GLU A 76 11.89 13.30 2.08
N ILE A 77 12.85 12.98 1.22
CA ILE A 77 13.70 11.81 1.35
C ILE A 77 15.14 12.29 1.42
N GLU A 78 15.84 11.87 2.47
CA GLU A 78 17.27 12.12 2.66
C GLU A 78 18.02 10.81 2.46
N GLY A 79 19.24 10.92 1.95
CA GLY A 79 20.08 9.75 1.73
C GLY A 79 21.55 10.09 1.55
N LEU A 80 22.34 9.03 1.46
CA LEU A 80 23.77 9.09 1.24
C LEU A 80 24.12 8.27 0.00
N LEU A 81 24.90 8.87 -0.88
CA LEU A 81 25.58 8.18 -1.96
C LEU A 81 27.01 7.89 -1.52
N LYS A 82 27.32 6.63 -1.24
CA LYS A 82 28.70 6.18 -1.02
C LYS A 82 29.36 5.96 -2.37
N VAL A 83 30.54 6.52 -2.57
CA VAL A 83 31.24 6.50 -3.85
C VAL A 83 32.65 5.96 -3.65
N ASP A 84 33.06 5.06 -4.53
CA ASP A 84 34.44 4.61 -4.67
C ASP A 84 34.96 5.02 -6.05
N VAL A 85 36.10 5.70 -6.10
CA VAL A 85 36.72 6.14 -7.34
C VAL A 85 38.12 5.58 -7.46
N LEU A 86 38.34 4.76 -8.48
CA LEU A 86 39.67 4.35 -8.91
C LEU A 86 40.22 5.38 -9.90
N TYR A 87 41.38 5.93 -9.60
CA TYR A 87 42.06 6.91 -10.45
C TYR A 87 43.55 6.60 -10.57
N SER A 88 44.21 7.17 -11.58
CA SER A 88 45.66 7.06 -11.76
C SER A 88 46.43 8.28 -11.27
N THR A 89 47.65 8.06 -10.78
CA THR A 89 48.57 9.11 -10.27
C THR A 89 49.84 9.22 -11.12
N GLU A 90 50.69 10.21 -10.84
CA GLU A 90 52.03 10.35 -11.48
C GLU A 90 53.08 9.48 -10.79
N ASP A 91 52.75 8.86 -9.65
CA ASP A 91 53.66 8.04 -8.87
C ASP A 91 53.85 6.65 -9.52
N GLU A 92 55.09 6.26 -9.78
CA GLU A 92 55.40 4.96 -10.42
C GLU A 92 55.13 3.76 -9.51
N GLU A 93 55.19 3.93 -8.18
CA GLU A 93 54.89 2.87 -7.20
C GLU A 93 53.39 2.79 -6.90
N GLN A 94 52.70 3.93 -6.91
CA GLN A 94 51.27 4.07 -6.59
C GLN A 94 50.45 4.59 -7.77
N TYR A 95 50.67 4.00 -8.95
CA TYR A 95 50.01 4.43 -10.19
C TYR A 95 48.48 4.32 -10.16
N LEU A 96 47.89 3.44 -9.34
CA LEU A 96 46.44 3.27 -9.19
C LEU A 96 46.04 3.40 -7.72
N VAL A 97 45.13 4.32 -7.43
CA VAL A 97 44.66 4.64 -6.07
C VAL A 97 43.14 4.72 -6.05
N THR A 98 42.54 4.31 -4.94
CA THR A 98 41.10 4.48 -4.68
C THR A 98 40.89 5.59 -3.66
N VAL A 99 39.93 6.48 -3.92
CA VAL A 99 39.37 7.40 -2.92
C VAL A 99 37.90 7.08 -2.70
N GLU A 100 37.47 7.15 -1.45
CA GLU A 100 36.09 6.91 -1.02
C GLU A 100 35.52 8.18 -0.40
N ASP A 101 34.25 8.48 -0.67
CA ASP A 101 33.53 9.57 -0.02
C ASP A 101 32.02 9.30 0.06
N GLU A 102 31.33 10.06 0.91
CA GLU A 102 29.88 10.01 1.07
C GLU A 102 29.25 11.35 0.71
N ILE A 103 28.43 11.36 -0.35
CA ILE A 103 27.74 12.57 -0.83
C ILE A 103 26.29 12.53 -0.35
N PRO A 104 25.89 13.40 0.59
CA PRO A 104 24.50 13.50 1.01
C PRO A 104 23.62 14.08 -0.10
N PHE A 105 22.40 13.58 -0.20
CA PHE A 105 21.40 14.09 -1.12
C PHE A 105 20.03 14.20 -0.46
N SER A 106 19.18 15.06 -1.02
CA SER A 106 17.78 15.20 -0.63
C SER A 106 16.91 15.32 -1.87
N CYS A 107 15.80 14.60 -1.90
CA CYS A 107 14.82 14.68 -2.97
C CYS A 107 13.39 14.68 -2.42
N LYS A 108 12.43 14.94 -3.31
CA LYS A 108 11.02 15.10 -2.96
C LYS A 108 10.16 14.25 -3.89
N VAL A 109 9.17 13.57 -3.31
CA VAL A 109 8.14 12.84 -4.04
C VAL A 109 6.79 13.45 -3.69
N ASP A 110 6.08 13.96 -4.70
CA ASP A 110 4.75 14.53 -4.52
C ASP A 110 3.69 13.41 -4.56
N ILE A 111 2.91 13.28 -3.48
CA ILE A 111 1.81 12.31 -3.37
C ILE A 111 0.64 13.01 -2.66
N ALA A 112 -0.39 13.34 -3.43
CA ALA A 112 -1.56 14.07 -2.94
C ALA A 112 -2.33 13.32 -1.82
N GLY A 113 -2.84 14.09 -0.86
CA GLY A 113 -3.59 13.63 0.31
C GLY A 113 -2.73 13.04 1.43
N THR A 114 -1.40 13.11 1.32
CA THR A 114 -0.48 12.65 2.37
C THR A 114 -0.41 13.65 3.53
N ASN A 115 -0.07 13.17 4.73
CA ASN A 115 0.13 13.99 5.93
C ASN A 115 1.09 13.29 6.93
N PRO A 116 1.60 13.99 7.95
CA PRO A 116 2.60 13.45 8.88
C PRO A 116 2.19 12.23 9.72
N ASN A 117 0.89 11.91 9.82
CA ASN A 117 0.41 10.75 10.58
C ASN A 117 0.42 9.44 9.75
N MET A 118 0.85 9.51 8.50
CA MET A 118 0.95 8.37 7.59
C MET A 118 2.31 7.65 7.69
N GLN A 119 2.47 6.56 6.95
CA GLN A 119 3.73 5.80 6.88
C GLN A 119 4.23 5.71 5.44
N ALA A 120 5.53 5.81 5.22
CA ALA A 120 6.15 5.79 3.90
C ALA A 120 7.17 4.66 3.77
N ASN A 121 7.02 3.85 2.71
CA ASN A 121 8.05 2.92 2.26
C ASN A 121 8.67 3.50 0.99
N ALA A 122 10.00 3.53 0.92
CA ALA A 122 10.71 4.02 -0.24
C ALA A 122 11.86 3.10 -0.60
N ASN A 123 12.04 2.89 -1.90
CA ASN A 123 13.11 2.12 -2.49
C ASN A 123 13.94 3.06 -3.37
N ILE A 124 15.25 2.86 -3.41
CA ILE A 124 16.19 3.66 -4.19
C ILE A 124 16.97 2.78 -5.16
N SER A 125 17.20 3.29 -6.37
CA SER A 125 18.15 2.74 -7.34
C SER A 125 19.14 3.82 -7.79
N LEU A 126 20.38 3.41 -8.03
CA LEU A 126 21.40 4.23 -8.67
C LEU A 126 21.35 3.92 -10.17
N GLU A 127 20.84 4.85 -10.98
CA GLU A 127 20.66 4.65 -12.42
C GLU A 127 21.96 4.97 -13.19
N MET A 128 22.72 5.95 -12.70
CA MET A 128 23.96 6.42 -13.32
C MET A 128 24.89 6.95 -12.25
N ILE A 129 26.19 6.71 -12.42
CA ILE A 129 27.26 7.40 -11.70
C ILE A 129 28.43 7.64 -12.64
N GLU A 130 28.94 8.86 -12.62
CA GLU A 130 30.08 9.31 -13.41
C GLU A 130 31.03 10.10 -12.51
N GLY A 131 32.33 9.82 -12.63
CA GLY A 131 33.39 10.60 -12.03
C GLY A 131 34.24 11.25 -13.12
N SER A 132 34.61 12.51 -12.93
CA SER A 132 35.46 13.27 -13.84
C SER A 132 36.44 14.15 -13.07
N LEU A 133 37.56 14.50 -13.69
CA LEU A 133 38.49 15.45 -13.10
C LEU A 133 38.10 16.89 -13.42
N GLU A 134 37.91 17.69 -12.38
CA GLU A 134 37.68 19.13 -12.47
C GLU A 134 38.65 19.84 -11.53
N ALA A 135 39.55 20.67 -12.07
CA ALA A 135 40.50 21.47 -11.31
C ALA A 135 41.35 20.71 -10.26
N GLY A 136 41.67 19.43 -10.53
CA GLY A 136 42.47 18.57 -9.64
C GLY A 136 41.65 17.77 -8.62
N ASN A 137 40.35 18.01 -8.54
CA ASN A 137 39.41 17.25 -7.72
C ASN A 137 38.64 16.24 -8.56
N VAL A 138 38.13 15.20 -7.92
CA VAL A 138 37.24 14.23 -8.55
C VAL A 138 35.80 14.71 -8.37
N SER A 139 35.20 15.23 -9.43
CA SER A 139 33.78 15.61 -9.44
C SER A 139 32.90 14.40 -9.76
N ILE A 140 31.85 14.21 -8.98
CA ILE A 140 30.89 13.12 -9.10
C ILE A 140 29.54 13.66 -9.57
N ARG A 141 28.94 12.97 -10.54
CA ARG A 141 27.55 13.15 -10.94
C ARG A 141 26.84 11.81 -10.93
N ALA A 142 25.73 11.72 -10.21
CA ALA A 142 24.92 10.52 -10.14
C ALA A 142 23.45 10.83 -10.32
N ILE A 143 22.70 9.89 -10.90
CA ILE A 143 21.25 9.94 -10.97
C ILE A 143 20.71 8.85 -10.05
N VAL A 144 20.06 9.26 -8.97
CA VAL A 144 19.33 8.35 -8.09
C VAL A 144 17.85 8.44 -8.39
N LYS A 145 17.19 7.29 -8.44
CA LYS A 145 15.75 7.18 -8.63
C LYS A 145 15.13 6.64 -7.37
N VAL A 146 14.10 7.31 -6.88
CA VAL A 146 13.39 6.90 -5.67
C VAL A 146 11.94 6.61 -6.02
N HIS A 147 11.48 5.43 -5.62
CA HIS A 147 10.07 5.05 -5.62
C HIS A 147 9.54 5.09 -4.19
N CYS A 148 8.49 5.85 -3.93
CA CYS A 148 7.85 5.93 -2.62
C CYS A 148 6.38 5.49 -2.69
N LYS A 149 5.95 4.73 -1.67
CA LYS A 149 4.56 4.36 -1.40
C LYS A 149 4.18 4.86 -0.01
N VAL A 150 3.01 5.48 0.12
CA VAL A 150 2.49 5.98 1.40
C VAL A 150 1.21 5.25 1.78
N TYR A 151 1.11 4.97 3.08
CA TYR A 151 0.03 4.20 3.69
C TYR A 151 -0.58 4.98 4.85
N TYR A 152 -1.88 4.83 5.05
CA TYR A 152 -2.55 5.24 6.28
C TYR A 152 -3.18 4.02 6.95
N ASN A 153 -3.34 4.09 8.27
CA ASN A 153 -3.95 3.03 9.03
C ASN A 153 -5.43 3.33 9.29
N ILE A 154 -6.30 2.35 9.06
CA ILE A 154 -7.69 2.38 9.48
C ILE A 154 -7.96 1.23 10.44
N LYS A 155 -8.88 1.46 11.38
CA LYS A 155 -9.47 0.40 12.20
C LYS A 155 -10.78 -0.03 11.58
N ASN A 156 -10.93 -1.32 11.34
CA ASN A 156 -12.19 -1.87 10.86
C ASN A 156 -12.51 -3.21 11.53
N LYS A 157 -13.80 -3.52 11.63
CA LYS A 157 -14.32 -4.78 12.16
C LYS A 157 -14.78 -5.65 11.00
N PHE A 158 -14.27 -6.87 10.94
CA PHE A 158 -14.64 -7.83 9.90
C PHE A 158 -14.52 -9.27 10.42
N VAL A 159 -15.16 -10.19 9.71
CA VAL A 159 -15.14 -11.62 10.00
C VAL A 159 -13.72 -12.15 9.78
N VAL A 160 -13.11 -12.71 10.83
CA VAL A 160 -11.77 -13.33 10.77
C VAL A 160 -11.82 -14.85 10.79
N ASN A 161 -12.92 -15.42 11.25
CA ASN A 161 -13.13 -16.86 11.28
C ASN A 161 -14.63 -17.17 11.25
N MET A 162 -14.96 -18.33 10.68
CA MET A 162 -16.31 -18.86 10.68
C MET A 162 -16.28 -20.36 10.93
N ALA A 163 -17.26 -20.84 11.67
CA ALA A 163 -17.45 -22.27 11.91
C ALA A 163 -18.94 -22.62 11.80
N ILE A 164 -19.20 -23.81 11.26
CA ILE A 164 -20.54 -24.39 11.33
C ILE A 164 -20.84 -24.68 12.80
N ASN A 165 -22.05 -24.33 13.20
CA ASN A 165 -22.61 -24.65 14.50
C ASN A 165 -23.55 -25.85 14.32
N ASP A 166 -23.31 -26.92 15.07
CA ASP A 166 -24.08 -28.17 15.05
C ASP A 166 -25.45 -28.06 15.74
N GLY A 167 -25.84 -26.86 16.16
CA GLY A 167 -27.17 -26.58 16.66
C GLY A 167 -28.27 -26.87 15.63
N GLU A 168 -29.46 -27.15 16.14
CA GLU A 168 -30.63 -27.40 15.29
C GLU A 168 -31.06 -26.11 14.56
N VAL A 169 -31.12 -26.19 13.23
CA VAL A 169 -31.65 -25.11 12.40
C VAL A 169 -33.17 -25.06 12.58
N PRO A 170 -33.76 -23.90 12.91
CA PRO A 170 -35.20 -23.78 13.08
C PRO A 170 -35.97 -24.26 11.84
N GLU A 171 -36.91 -25.18 12.03
CA GLU A 171 -37.77 -25.61 10.94
C GLU A 171 -38.70 -24.48 10.49
N LYS A 172 -38.74 -24.25 9.17
CA LYS A 172 -39.73 -23.37 8.56
C LYS A 172 -41.12 -23.96 8.81
N LYS A 173 -42.02 -23.23 9.48
CA LYS A 173 -43.38 -23.72 9.81
C LYS A 173 -44.41 -23.46 8.71
N ALA A 174 -44.27 -22.35 7.99
CA ALA A 174 -45.17 -21.95 6.92
C ALA A 174 -44.57 -22.29 5.54
N SER A 175 -45.44 -22.50 4.55
CA SER A 175 -45.01 -22.64 3.14
C SER A 175 -44.64 -21.28 2.53
N ILE A 176 -45.38 -20.23 2.89
CA ILE A 176 -45.20 -18.85 2.46
C ILE A 176 -45.43 -17.94 3.66
N ILE A 177 -44.61 -16.89 3.80
CA ILE A 177 -44.74 -15.86 4.84
C ILE A 177 -44.97 -14.51 4.16
N ILE A 178 -45.98 -13.75 4.58
CA ILE A 178 -46.15 -12.35 4.16
C ILE A 178 -45.50 -11.48 5.23
N TYR A 179 -44.40 -10.84 4.89
CA TYR A 179 -43.63 -9.97 5.77
C TYR A 179 -43.91 -8.50 5.44
N VAL A 180 -44.02 -7.66 6.47
CA VAL A 180 -44.11 -6.20 6.30
C VAL A 180 -42.77 -5.62 6.70
N VAL A 181 -42.07 -5.01 5.75
CA VAL A 181 -40.73 -4.44 5.91
C VAL A 181 -40.74 -3.37 7.02
N GLN A 182 -39.82 -3.49 7.96
CA GLN A 182 -39.64 -2.56 9.07
C GLN A 182 -38.60 -1.48 8.72
N PRO A 183 -38.54 -0.36 9.46
CA PRO A 183 -37.41 0.56 9.36
C PRO A 183 -36.07 -0.17 9.57
N GLU A 184 -35.05 0.19 8.78
CA GLU A 184 -33.70 -0.41 8.76
C GLU A 184 -33.59 -1.85 8.23
N ASP A 185 -34.70 -2.47 7.80
CA ASP A 185 -34.63 -3.77 7.14
C ASP A 185 -33.94 -3.66 5.77
N THR A 186 -33.03 -4.58 5.51
CA THR A 186 -32.47 -4.85 4.18
C THR A 186 -32.90 -6.23 3.70
N LEU A 187 -32.89 -6.47 2.38
CA LEU A 187 -33.12 -7.82 1.84
C LEU A 187 -32.19 -8.85 2.48
N TRP A 188 -30.92 -8.49 2.74
CA TRP A 188 -29.95 -9.33 3.44
C TRP A 188 -30.42 -9.71 4.86
N SER A 189 -30.84 -8.72 5.66
CA SER A 189 -31.30 -8.96 7.04
C SER A 189 -32.55 -9.84 7.09
N ILE A 190 -33.47 -9.65 6.13
CA ILE A 190 -34.70 -10.44 6.01
C ILE A 190 -34.35 -11.87 5.57
N ALA A 191 -33.52 -12.02 4.54
CA ALA A 191 -33.09 -13.33 4.04
C ALA A 191 -32.41 -14.17 5.13
N LYS A 192 -31.51 -13.53 5.90
CA LYS A 192 -30.85 -14.13 7.06
C LYS A 192 -31.83 -14.55 8.15
N LYS A 193 -32.79 -13.69 8.49
CA LYS A 193 -33.81 -13.96 9.52
C LYS A 193 -34.70 -15.15 9.15
N TYR A 194 -35.03 -15.30 7.88
CA TYR A 194 -35.95 -16.33 7.39
C TYR A 194 -35.25 -17.53 6.73
N LEU A 195 -33.91 -17.60 6.82
CA LEU A 195 -33.12 -18.71 6.29
C LEU A 195 -33.45 -19.00 4.81
N THR A 196 -33.38 -17.96 3.98
CA THR A 196 -33.58 -17.95 2.53
C THR A 196 -32.51 -17.06 1.91
N THR A 197 -32.45 -16.91 0.58
CA THR A 197 -31.51 -16.00 -0.07
C THR A 197 -32.15 -14.68 -0.48
N VAL A 198 -31.32 -13.65 -0.69
CA VAL A 198 -31.79 -12.38 -1.27
C VAL A 198 -32.41 -12.62 -2.63
N ASP A 199 -31.77 -13.44 -3.48
CA ASP A 199 -32.26 -13.78 -4.82
C ASP A 199 -33.63 -14.46 -4.79
N GLU A 200 -33.87 -15.39 -3.85
CA GLU A 200 -35.18 -16.04 -3.69
C GLU A 200 -36.28 -15.04 -3.34
N ILE A 201 -36.00 -14.09 -2.44
CA ILE A 201 -36.93 -13.02 -2.08
C ILE A 201 -37.17 -12.09 -3.28
N MET A 202 -36.12 -11.73 -4.02
CA MET A 202 -36.25 -10.84 -5.17
C MET A 202 -37.10 -11.47 -6.28
N ASN A 203 -36.82 -12.72 -6.62
CA ASN A 203 -37.51 -13.43 -7.68
C ASN A 203 -39.02 -13.58 -7.40
N ILE A 204 -39.42 -13.96 -6.18
CA ILE A 204 -40.84 -14.16 -5.84
C ILE A 204 -41.63 -12.86 -5.70
N ASN A 205 -40.93 -11.73 -5.47
CA ASN A 205 -41.52 -10.40 -5.37
C ASN A 205 -41.33 -9.54 -6.62
N GLU A 206 -40.75 -10.12 -7.69
CA GLU A 206 -40.48 -9.43 -8.96
C GLU A 206 -39.63 -8.14 -8.78
N LEU A 207 -38.68 -8.16 -7.85
CA LEU A 207 -37.80 -7.02 -7.57
C LEU A 207 -36.63 -6.96 -8.55
N ALA A 208 -36.28 -5.75 -8.99
CA ALA A 208 -35.14 -5.54 -9.87
C ALA A 208 -33.80 -5.67 -9.12
N GLU A 209 -32.73 -6.03 -9.83
CA GLU A 209 -31.37 -6.06 -9.27
C GLU A 209 -30.98 -4.71 -8.67
N GLY A 210 -30.54 -4.71 -7.41
CA GLY A 210 -30.19 -3.48 -6.68
C GLY A 210 -31.38 -2.66 -6.15
N GLU A 211 -32.62 -3.15 -6.28
CA GLU A 211 -33.79 -2.47 -5.71
C GLU A 211 -33.81 -2.58 -4.18
N GLU A 212 -33.88 -1.43 -3.50
CA GLU A 212 -34.01 -1.37 -2.05
C GLU A 212 -35.47 -1.51 -1.60
N VAL A 213 -35.67 -2.30 -0.55
CA VAL A 213 -36.99 -2.46 0.09
C VAL A 213 -37.32 -1.27 0.99
N LYS A 214 -38.59 -0.88 1.03
CA LYS A 214 -39.05 0.31 1.79
C LYS A 214 -39.88 -0.09 3.00
N PRO A 215 -39.83 0.67 4.11
CA PRO A 215 -40.70 0.44 5.26
C PRO A 215 -42.18 0.37 4.86
N SER A 216 -42.92 -0.55 5.47
CA SER A 216 -44.33 -0.88 5.17
C SER A 216 -44.59 -1.63 3.85
N GLN A 217 -43.58 -1.87 3.02
CA GLN A 217 -43.71 -2.76 1.86
C GLN A 217 -44.04 -4.19 2.30
N LYS A 218 -44.93 -4.85 1.56
CA LYS A 218 -45.24 -6.27 1.79
C LYS A 218 -44.37 -7.13 0.89
N LEU A 219 -43.71 -8.12 1.47
CA LEU A 219 -42.89 -9.11 0.76
C LEU A 219 -43.40 -10.51 1.02
N ILE A 220 -43.36 -11.34 -0.02
CA ILE A 220 -43.53 -12.78 0.05
C ILE A 220 -42.17 -13.39 0.35
N ILE A 221 -42.06 -14.13 1.45
CA ILE A 221 -40.83 -14.81 1.85
C ILE A 221 -41.05 -16.32 1.75
N PRO A 222 -40.20 -17.06 1.01
CA PRO A 222 -40.39 -18.49 0.80
C PRO A 222 -40.09 -19.28 2.07
N GLY A 223 -41.06 -20.13 2.41
CA GLY A 223 -41.01 -21.03 3.56
C GLY A 223 -40.57 -22.43 3.15
N ARG A 224 -41.42 -23.43 3.39
CA ARG A 224 -41.23 -24.82 2.91
C ARG A 224 -41.43 -24.99 1.41
N ALA A 225 -42.21 -24.11 0.77
CA ALA A 225 -42.44 -24.18 -0.66
C ALA A 225 -41.27 -23.49 -1.37
N THR A 226 -40.29 -24.28 -1.80
CA THR A 226 -39.33 -23.87 -2.83
C THR A 226 -40.00 -24.11 -4.17
N VAL A 227 -40.18 -23.05 -4.96
CA VAL A 227 -40.73 -23.13 -6.34
C VAL A 227 -39.61 -23.51 -7.29
#